data_AF-A0A967UYP4-F1
#
_entry.id   AF-A0A967UYP4-F1
#
_cell.length_a   1.000
_cell.length_b   1.000
_cell.length_c   1.000
_cell.angle_alpha   90.00
_cell.angle_beta   90.00
_cell.angle_gamma   90.00
#
_symmetry.space_group_name_H-M   'P 1'
#
loop_
_entity.id
_entity.type
_entity.pdbx_description
1 polymer ?
#
loop_
_entity_poly.entity_id
_entity_poly.type
_entity_poly.pdbx_seq_one_letter_code
_entity_poly.pdbx_strand_id
1 'polypeptide(L)'
;WIGAGSPKPIARAARHGAWYAGPDLTEARAPEALALFRDECELAGTEPRALVRKDVIVLRDHDRATELGDDLITRGYRGMPREAVVYGGVDAAVEQLAPFREIGFDEVVVRCMTVAQADALETLELMGEVRDRLR
;
A
#
# COMPACT_ATOMS: atom_id res chain seq x y z
N TRP A 1 13.57 1.38 8.55
CA TRP A 1 12.10 1.33 8.40
C TRP A 1 11.44 1.05 9.73
N ILE A 2 10.57 1.95 10.19
CA ILE A 2 9.71 1.74 11.36
C ILE A 2 8.25 1.65 10.90
N GLY A 3 7.62 0.53 11.22
CA GLY A 3 6.19 0.32 10.99
C GLY A 3 5.36 1.17 11.96
N ALA A 4 4.51 2.05 11.43
CA ALA A 4 3.72 2.96 12.25
C ALA A 4 2.39 3.31 11.56
N GLY A 5 1.30 3.36 12.34
CA GLY A 5 -0.05 3.69 11.87
C GLY A 5 -0.80 4.70 12.75
N SER A 6 -0.12 5.30 13.73
CA SER A 6 -0.68 6.34 14.60
C SER A 6 0.36 7.42 14.91
N PRO A 7 -0.06 8.61 15.39
CA PRO A 7 0.82 9.77 15.44
C PRO A 7 2.13 9.59 16.23
N LYS A 8 2.07 9.02 17.44
CA LYS A 8 3.27 8.83 18.28
C LYS A 8 4.29 7.88 17.63
N PRO A 9 3.91 6.70 17.12
CA PRO A 9 4.80 5.87 16.32
C PRO A 9 5.34 6.54 15.04
N ILE A 10 4.55 7.37 14.36
CA ILE A 10 5.01 8.12 13.18
C ILE A 10 6.11 9.12 13.57
N ALA A 11 5.91 9.89 14.64
CA ALA A 11 6.95 10.78 15.19
C ALA A 11 8.23 10.01 15.59
N ARG A 12 8.10 8.77 16.09
CA ARG A 12 9.26 7.91 16.35
C ARG A 12 9.96 7.48 15.06
N ALA A 13 9.22 7.16 13.99
CA ALA A 13 9.79 6.83 12.69
C ALA A 13 10.54 8.03 12.09
N ALA A 14 9.99 9.23 12.27
CA ALA A 14 10.56 10.48 11.79
C ALA A 14 11.93 10.77 12.39
N ARG A 15 12.19 10.47 13.67
CA ARG A 15 13.55 10.59 14.28
C ARG A 15 14.64 9.77 13.58
N HIS A 16 14.27 8.86 12.69
CA HIS A 16 15.18 8.05 11.89
C HIS A 16 15.02 8.29 10.38
N GLY A 17 14.17 9.24 9.96
CA GLY A 17 13.88 9.53 8.55
C GLY A 17 13.28 8.37 7.75
N ALA A 18 12.75 7.32 8.41
CA ALA A 18 12.40 6.07 7.72
C ALA A 18 11.07 5.46 8.20
N TRP A 19 9.97 5.81 7.54
CA TRP A 19 8.62 5.33 7.86
C TRP A 19 8.09 4.28 6.88
N TYR A 20 7.59 3.17 7.43
CA TYR A 20 6.91 2.11 6.68
C TYR A 20 5.43 2.12 7.05
N ALA A 21 4.62 2.81 6.26
CA ALA A 21 3.19 2.97 6.49
C ALA A 21 2.46 1.63 6.35
N GLY A 22 1.44 1.47 7.20
CA GLY A 22 0.62 0.26 7.26
C GLY A 22 -0.22 0.04 6.00
N PRO A 23 -0.60 -1.21 5.70
CA PRO A 23 -1.45 -1.56 4.56
C PRO A 23 -2.90 -1.10 4.70
N ASP A 24 -3.32 -0.77 5.92
CA ASP A 24 -4.63 -0.19 6.23
C ASP A 24 -4.73 1.29 5.84
N LEU A 25 -3.63 1.94 5.44
CA LEU A 25 -3.63 3.34 5.02
C LEU A 25 -4.36 3.48 3.67
N THR A 26 -5.49 4.18 3.72
CA THR A 26 -6.31 4.52 2.54
C THR A 26 -5.78 5.78 1.87
N GLU A 27 -6.12 5.95 0.59
CA GLU A 27 -5.81 7.18 -0.17
C GLU A 27 -6.30 8.44 0.57
N ALA A 28 -7.53 8.41 1.09
CA ALA A 28 -8.11 9.56 1.79
C ALA A 28 -7.34 9.99 3.05
N ARG A 29 -6.67 9.06 3.72
CA ARG A 29 -5.90 9.32 4.97
C ARG A 29 -4.41 9.51 4.74
N ALA A 30 -3.91 9.11 3.58
CA ALA A 30 -2.50 9.12 3.26
C ALA A 30 -1.86 10.51 3.27
N PRO A 31 -2.48 11.58 2.74
CA PRO A 31 -1.91 12.92 2.75
C PRO A 31 -1.60 13.45 4.16
N GLU A 32 -2.57 13.33 5.08
CA GLU A 32 -2.41 13.80 6.46
C GLU A 32 -1.31 13.02 7.20
N ALA A 33 -1.28 11.70 7.03
CA ALA A 33 -0.27 10.87 7.68
C ALA A 33 1.15 11.14 7.15
N LEU A 34 1.30 11.39 5.85
CA LEU A 34 2.58 11.74 5.23
C LEU A 34 3.04 13.14 5.61
N ALA A 35 2.13 14.12 5.70
CA ALA A 35 2.44 15.45 6.19
C ALA A 35 2.97 15.39 7.63
N LEU A 36 2.27 14.68 8.53
CA LEU A 36 2.74 14.47 9.90
C LEU A 36 4.15 13.87 9.95
N PHE A 37 4.44 12.85 9.14
CA PHE A 37 5.78 12.26 9.09
C PHE A 37 6.84 13.26 8.65
N ARG A 38 6.56 14.08 7.63
CA ARG A 38 7.48 15.10 7.11
C ARG A 38 7.73 16.21 8.12
N ASP A 39 6.68 16.72 8.77
CA ASP A 39 6.78 17.75 9.80
C ASP A 39 7.65 17.25 10.98
N GLU A 40 7.43 16.01 11.42
CA GLU A 40 8.23 15.41 12.48
C GLU A 40 9.70 15.15 12.04
N CYS A 41 9.95 14.90 10.76
CA CYS A 41 11.30 14.77 10.21
C CYS A 41 12.02 16.13 10.21
N GLU A 42 11.33 17.21 9.85
CA GLU A 42 11.84 18.57 9.91
C GLU A 42 12.24 18.93 11.35
N LEU A 43 11.35 18.68 12.32
CA LEU A 43 11.62 18.91 13.74
C LEU A 43 12.80 18.07 14.26
N ALA A 44 13.00 16.86 13.72
CA ALA A 44 14.09 15.97 14.10
C ALA A 44 15.40 16.23 13.32
N GLY A 45 15.38 17.07 12.28
CA GLY A 45 16.54 17.32 11.42
C GLY A 45 16.96 16.11 10.57
N THR A 46 16.01 15.29 10.14
CA THR A 46 16.25 14.07 9.34
C THR A 46 15.65 14.15 7.94
N GLU A 47 16.29 13.56 6.94
CA GLU A 47 15.72 13.46 5.59
C GLU A 47 14.57 12.44 5.56
N PRO A 48 13.35 12.84 5.15
CA PRO A 48 12.20 11.95 5.13
C PRO A 48 12.28 10.95 3.97
N ARG A 49 12.16 9.66 4.29
CA ARG A 49 11.87 8.60 3.33
C ARG A 49 10.67 7.81 3.85
N ALA A 50 9.61 7.72 3.05
CA ALA A 50 8.33 7.11 3.39
C ALA A 50 7.92 6.05 2.36
N LEU A 51 7.66 4.83 2.83
CA LEU A 51 7.08 3.76 2.01
C LEU A 51 5.70 3.45 2.52
N VAL A 52 4.80 3.03 1.63
CA VAL A 52 3.50 2.49 1.99
C VAL A 52 3.38 1.04 1.56
N ARG A 53 2.94 0.17 2.47
CA ARG A 53 2.59 -1.20 2.08
C ARG A 53 1.19 -1.21 1.50
N LYS A 54 0.92 -2.02 0.47
CA LYS A 54 -0.45 -2.39 0.05
C LYS A 54 -0.56 -3.90 -0.07
N ASP A 55 -1.65 -4.45 0.44
CA ASP A 55 -1.96 -5.88 0.26
C ASP A 55 -2.72 -6.03 -1.07
N VAL A 56 -2.30 -6.98 -1.92
CA VAL A 56 -2.71 -7.05 -3.33
C VAL A 56 -3.16 -8.44 -3.81
N ILE A 57 -4.08 -8.48 -4.79
CA ILE A 57 -4.40 -9.65 -5.64
C ILE A 57 -4.49 -9.15 -7.08
N VAL A 58 -3.57 -9.57 -7.96
CA VAL A 58 -3.59 -9.18 -9.37
C VAL A 58 -3.59 -10.43 -10.21
N LEU A 59 -4.62 -10.63 -11.03
CA LEU A 59 -4.72 -11.79 -11.92
C LEU A 59 -4.97 -11.32 -13.36
N ARG A 60 -4.68 -12.18 -14.34
CA ARG A 60 -5.04 -11.92 -15.75
C ARG A 60 -6.56 -11.81 -15.91
N ASP A 61 -7.31 -12.59 -15.15
CA ASP A 61 -8.76 -12.51 -15.06
C ASP A 61 -9.17 -11.46 -14.01
N HIS A 62 -9.58 -10.28 -14.50
CA HIS A 62 -10.01 -9.16 -13.65
C HIS A 62 -11.17 -9.55 -12.74
N ASP A 63 -12.20 -10.18 -13.30
CA ASP A 63 -13.44 -10.47 -12.57
C ASP A 63 -13.16 -11.48 -11.45
N ARG A 64 -12.38 -12.52 -11.75
CA ARG A 64 -11.95 -13.50 -10.72
C ARG A 64 -11.13 -12.85 -9.61
N ALA A 65 -10.20 -11.93 -9.93
CA ALA A 65 -9.43 -11.23 -8.91
C ALA A 65 -10.32 -10.36 -8.02
N THR A 66 -11.31 -9.68 -8.61
CA THR A 66 -12.31 -8.88 -7.91
C THR A 66 -13.18 -9.74 -6.99
N GLU A 67 -13.71 -10.85 -7.49
CA GLU A 67 -14.50 -11.80 -6.69
C GLU A 67 -13.72 -12.34 -5.48
N LEU A 68 -12.46 -12.75 -5.68
CA LEU A 68 -11.59 -13.24 -4.59
C LEU A 68 -11.31 -12.15 -3.55
N GLY A 69 -11.04 -10.93 -4.01
CA GLY A 69 -10.81 -9.78 -3.14
C GLY A 69 -12.04 -9.42 -2.31
N ASP A 70 -13.20 -9.33 -2.95
CA ASP A 70 -14.48 -8.99 -2.31
C ASP A 70 -14.91 -10.04 -1.28
N ASP A 71 -14.71 -11.33 -1.58
CA ASP A 71 -14.96 -12.42 -0.63
C ASP A 71 -14.02 -12.32 0.58
N LEU A 72 -12.73 -12.06 0.39
CA LEU A 72 -11.79 -11.87 1.49
C LEU A 72 -12.17 -10.67 2.36
N ILE A 73 -12.53 -9.55 1.76
CA ILE A 73 -12.96 -8.34 2.49
C ILE A 73 -14.25 -8.61 3.26
N THR A 74 -15.22 -9.30 2.67
CA THR A 74 -16.48 -9.69 3.33
C THR A 74 -16.24 -10.61 4.52
N ARG A 75 -15.24 -11.50 4.43
CA ARG A 75 -14.77 -12.34 5.56
C ARG A 75 -13.94 -11.59 6.60
N GLY A 76 -13.77 -10.28 6.45
CA GLY A 76 -13.09 -9.40 7.40
C GLY A 76 -11.58 -9.43 7.28
N TYR A 77 -11.02 -9.53 6.06
CA TYR A 77 -9.58 -9.55 5.78
C TYR A 77 -8.79 -8.56 6.64
N ARG A 78 -8.22 -9.06 7.74
CA ARG A 78 -7.44 -8.31 8.73
C ARG A 78 -8.16 -7.06 9.31
N GLY A 79 -9.49 -6.99 9.21
CA GLY A 79 -10.28 -5.81 9.57
C GLY A 79 -10.01 -4.57 8.70
N MET A 80 -9.42 -4.74 7.51
CA MET A 80 -9.13 -3.64 6.60
C MET A 80 -10.35 -3.29 5.74
N PRO A 81 -10.57 -2.01 5.45
CA PRO A 81 -11.61 -1.60 4.53
C PRO A 81 -11.19 -1.86 3.07
N ARG A 82 -12.16 -1.91 2.15
CA ARG A 82 -11.94 -2.16 0.72
C ARG A 82 -10.90 -1.23 0.11
N GLU A 83 -10.96 0.04 0.48
CA GLU A 83 -10.14 1.14 -0.04
C GLU A 83 -8.68 1.05 0.41
N ALA A 84 -8.39 0.17 1.37
CA ALA A 84 -7.03 -0.08 1.85
C ALA A 84 -6.29 -1.18 1.06
N VAL A 85 -6.99 -2.02 0.30
CA VAL A 85 -6.38 -3.13 -0.45
C VAL A 85 -6.51 -2.92 -1.96
N VAL A 86 -5.72 -3.65 -2.74
CA VAL A 86 -5.72 -3.53 -4.21
C VAL A 86 -6.05 -4.88 -4.81
N TYR A 87 -7.08 -4.95 -5.63
CA TYR A 87 -7.33 -6.16 -6.40
C TYR A 87 -8.05 -5.90 -7.71
N GLY A 88 -7.88 -6.84 -8.64
CA GLY A 88 -8.39 -6.78 -10.02
C GLY A 88 -7.33 -7.21 -11.02
N GLY A 89 -7.51 -6.80 -12.28
CA GLY A 89 -6.47 -6.90 -13.32
C GLY A 89 -5.37 -5.84 -13.21
N VAL A 90 -4.39 -5.88 -14.13
CA VAL A 90 -3.26 -4.92 -14.17
C VAL A 90 -3.74 -3.47 -14.22
N ASP A 91 -4.71 -3.14 -15.09
CA ASP A 91 -5.23 -1.77 -15.22
C ASP A 91 -5.80 -1.24 -13.90
N ALA A 92 -6.64 -2.05 -13.24
CA ALA A 92 -7.24 -1.70 -11.97
C ALA A 92 -6.18 -1.57 -10.86
N ALA A 93 -5.13 -2.39 -10.87
CA ALA A 93 -4.04 -2.28 -9.91
C ALA A 93 -3.23 -0.99 -10.11
N VAL A 94 -2.96 -0.60 -11.36
CA VAL A 94 -2.30 0.69 -11.68
C VAL A 94 -3.13 1.86 -11.16
N GLU A 95 -4.43 1.88 -11.47
CA GLU A 95 -5.35 2.92 -11.00
C GLU A 95 -5.39 3.03 -9.48
N GLN A 96 -5.50 1.90 -8.77
CA GLN A 96 -5.57 1.87 -7.31
C GLN A 96 -4.23 2.24 -6.62
N LEU A 97 -3.09 2.10 -7.30
CA LEU A 97 -1.76 2.36 -6.74
C LEU A 97 -1.20 3.74 -7.10
N ALA A 98 -1.60 4.30 -8.25
CA ALA A 98 -1.12 5.60 -8.73
C ALA A 98 -1.25 6.74 -7.69
N PRO A 99 -2.36 6.87 -6.93
CA PRO A 99 -2.52 7.95 -5.97
C PRO A 99 -1.41 8.00 -4.91
N PHE A 100 -0.88 6.86 -4.46
CA PHE A 100 0.17 6.86 -3.43
C PHE A 100 1.50 7.48 -3.93
N ARG A 101 1.81 7.34 -5.21
CA ARG A 101 2.94 8.02 -5.85
C ARG A 101 2.66 9.53 -5.98
N GLU A 102 1.46 9.90 -6.39
CA GLU A 102 1.04 11.30 -6.55
C GLU A 102 1.01 12.06 -5.22
N ILE A 103 0.60 11.39 -4.14
CA ILE A 103 0.67 11.90 -2.76
C ILE A 103 2.13 12.13 -2.31
N GLY A 104 3.08 11.40 -2.91
CA GLY A 104 4.50 11.59 -2.71
C GLY A 104 5.16 10.59 -1.76
N PHE A 105 4.63 9.37 -1.66
CA PHE A 105 5.41 8.25 -1.10
C PHE A 105 6.55 7.89 -2.05
N ASP A 106 7.71 7.52 -1.48
CA ASP A 106 8.90 7.18 -2.26
C ASP A 106 8.75 5.83 -2.98
N GLU A 107 8.14 4.85 -2.30
CA GLU A 107 7.87 3.54 -2.87
C GLU A 107 6.57 2.94 -2.32
N VAL A 108 5.89 2.16 -3.17
CA VAL A 108 4.80 1.29 -2.75
C VAL A 108 5.30 -0.14 -2.67
N VAL A 109 5.26 -0.72 -1.48
CA VAL A 109 5.65 -2.11 -1.23
C VAL A 109 4.42 -2.99 -1.27
N VAL A 110 4.40 -3.96 -2.17
CA VAL A 110 3.26 -4.88 -2.28
C VAL A 110 3.47 -6.17 -1.52
N ARG A 111 2.37 -6.73 -1.04
CA ARG A 111 2.32 -8.07 -0.44
C ARG A 111 1.06 -8.77 -0.92
N CYS A 112 1.16 -10.03 -1.34
CA CYS A 112 -0.04 -10.77 -1.72
C CYS A 112 -1.01 -10.90 -0.53
N MET A 113 -2.30 -10.73 -0.78
CA MET A 113 -3.33 -11.16 0.16
C MET A 113 -3.28 -12.69 0.33
N THR A 114 -3.99 -13.21 1.33
CA THR A 114 -4.00 -14.66 1.60
C THR A 114 -4.88 -15.38 0.57
N VAL A 115 -4.27 -15.75 -0.55
CA VAL A 115 -4.88 -16.50 -1.66
C VAL A 115 -4.18 -17.83 -1.88
N ALA A 116 -4.70 -18.66 -2.80
CA ALA A 116 -4.01 -19.87 -3.21
C ALA A 116 -2.62 -19.55 -3.78
N GLN A 117 -1.67 -20.46 -3.63
CA GLN A 117 -0.28 -20.22 -4.04
C GLN A 117 -0.16 -19.86 -5.53
N ALA A 118 -0.96 -20.49 -6.41
CA ALA A 118 -0.96 -20.17 -7.84
C ALA A 118 -1.34 -18.70 -8.10
N ASP A 119 -2.38 -18.21 -7.42
CA ASP A 119 -2.85 -16.83 -7.56
C ASP A 119 -1.84 -15.82 -6.99
N ALA A 120 -1.14 -16.17 -5.90
CA ALA A 120 -0.07 -15.35 -5.36
C ALA A 120 1.13 -15.25 -6.32
N LEU A 121 1.51 -16.35 -6.97
CA LEU A 121 2.59 -16.35 -7.96
C LEU A 121 2.23 -15.52 -9.20
N GLU A 122 1.01 -15.66 -9.71
CA GLU A 122 0.51 -14.84 -10.81
C GLU A 122 0.46 -13.36 -10.44
N THR A 123 0.02 -13.03 -9.22
CA THR A 123 0.07 -11.66 -8.69
C THR A 123 1.48 -11.11 -8.74
N LEU A 124 2.48 -11.85 -8.26
CA LEU A 124 3.88 -11.40 -8.27
C LEU A 124 4.43 -11.22 -9.70
N GLU A 125 4.04 -12.09 -10.65
CA GLU A 125 4.39 -11.97 -12.07
C GLU A 125 3.84 -10.65 -12.65
N LEU A 126 2.55 -10.38 -12.47
CA LEU A 126 1.86 -9.22 -13.03
C LEU A 126 2.23 -7.90 -12.37
N MET A 127 2.68 -7.92 -11.10
CA MET A 127 3.20 -6.72 -10.44
C MET A 127 4.45 -6.15 -11.14
N GLY A 128 5.17 -6.94 -11.92
CA GLY A 128 6.24 -6.44 -12.80
C GLY A 128 5.71 -5.44 -13.84
N GLU A 129 4.60 -5.77 -14.50
CA GLU A 129 3.94 -4.90 -15.48
C GLU A 129 3.32 -3.67 -14.82
N VAL A 130 2.62 -3.86 -13.69
CA VAL A 130 2.05 -2.75 -12.90
C VAL A 130 3.13 -1.73 -12.53
N ARG A 131 4.29 -2.21 -12.06
CA ARG A 131 5.44 -1.34 -11.73
C ARG A 131 5.91 -0.57 -12.95
N ASP A 132 6.06 -1.22 -14.10
CA ASP A 132 6.59 -0.57 -15.29
C ASP A 132 5.64 0.50 -15.85
N ARG A 133 4.33 0.37 -15.61
CA ARG A 133 3.30 1.37 -15.96
C ARG A 133 3.17 2.53 -14.97
N LEU A 134 3.71 2.40 -13.76
CA LEU A 134 3.72 3.43 -12.72
C LEU A 134 5.02 4.25 -12.66
N ARG A 135 6.01 3.90 -13.49
CA ARG A 135 7.32 4.58 -13.52
C ARG A 135 7.25 5.97 -14.12
#